data_AF-A0A106QCA4-F1
#
_entry.id   AF-A0A106QCA4-F1
#
_cell.length_a   1.000
_cell.length_b   1.000
_cell.length_c   1.000
_cell.angle_alpha   90.00
_cell.angle_beta   90.00
_cell.angle_gamma   90.00
#
_symmetry.space_group_name_H-M   'P 1'
#
loop_
_entity.id
_entity.type
_entity.pdbx_description
1 polymer ?
#
loop_
_entity_poly.entity_id
_entity_poly.type
_entity_poly.pdbx_seq_one_letter_code
_entity_poly.pdbx_strand_id
1 'polypeptide(L)'
;MGLGQDSAREPAKLKNLRLSDPLVQQKYLNEPDMLRFLRGTYSEACTRGLVKNAADNIRLDAKGRYTDEQKKAAKLLVESNRVWKMTSFEMEALYGAGYLNAANYCDCIMKEVSDQDLVNPKKGLDAVEKISKPAQTACEQNAQETTKRQMDERKKADKKN
;
A
#
# COMPACT_ATOMS: atom_id res chain seq x y z
N MET A 1 5.18 23.88 18.40
CA MET A 1 6.07 22.89 17.76
C MET A 1 5.20 22.06 16.83
N GLY A 2 5.19 22.41 15.54
CA GLY A 2 4.14 22.00 14.60
C GLY A 2 4.37 20.62 14.02
N LEU A 3 3.32 19.79 14.11
CA LEU A 3 3.17 18.49 13.46
C LEU A 3 3.38 18.66 11.94
N GLY A 4 4.30 17.85 11.39
CA GLY A 4 4.76 17.91 10.00
C GLY A 4 3.67 17.70 8.96
N GLN A 5 2.92 18.77 8.68
CA GLN A 5 2.07 18.98 7.52
C GLN A 5 2.88 19.53 6.34
N ASP A 6 4.01 18.89 6.02
CA ASP A 6 4.60 19.08 4.71
C ASP A 6 3.96 18.05 3.78
N SER A 7 3.24 18.56 2.77
CA SER A 7 2.76 17.88 1.56
C SER A 7 3.71 16.77 1.12
N ALA A 8 3.20 15.73 0.44
CA ALA A 8 3.98 14.68 -0.24
C ALA A 8 5.17 15.25 -1.03
N ARG A 9 6.26 15.54 -0.33
CA ARG A 9 7.57 15.69 -0.92
C ARG A 9 7.90 14.27 -1.31
N GLU A 10 8.09 14.10 -2.62
CA GLU A 10 8.85 12.98 -3.16
C GLU A 10 9.92 12.55 -2.14
N PRO A 11 10.13 11.24 -1.93
CA PRO A 11 11.31 10.73 -1.22
C PRO A 11 12.47 11.68 -1.45
N ALA A 12 13.09 12.19 -0.38
CA ALA A 12 14.14 13.19 -0.46
C ALA A 12 15.00 12.92 -1.69
N LYS A 13 14.86 13.75 -2.74
CA LYS A 13 15.50 13.48 -4.03
C LYS A 13 16.98 13.34 -3.76
N LEU A 14 17.47 12.11 -3.80
CA LEU A 14 18.83 11.83 -4.20
C LEU A 14 18.88 12.32 -5.65
N LYS A 15 19.15 13.61 -5.83
CA LYS A 15 19.05 14.31 -7.11
C LYS A 15 19.76 13.46 -8.19
N ASN A 16 18.97 12.92 -9.12
CA ASN A 16 19.37 12.10 -10.27
C ASN A 16 19.80 10.63 -10.03
N LEU A 17 19.71 10.10 -8.81
CA LEU A 17 20.11 8.72 -8.53
C LEU A 17 18.96 7.75 -8.78
N ARG A 18 19.12 6.90 -9.80
CA ARG A 18 18.15 5.87 -10.17
C ARG A 18 18.40 4.62 -9.32
N LEU A 19 17.34 3.98 -8.83
CA LEU A 19 17.45 2.68 -8.15
C LEU A 19 18.10 1.59 -9.04
N SER A 20 18.14 1.80 -10.36
CA SER A 20 18.88 0.94 -11.29
C SER A 20 20.41 1.05 -11.19
N ASP A 21 20.94 2.07 -10.50
CA ASP A 21 22.38 2.26 -10.29
C ASP A 21 22.88 1.35 -9.14
N PRO A 22 23.88 0.47 -9.38
CA PRO A 22 24.42 -0.42 -8.35
C PRO A 22 24.91 0.27 -7.07
N LEU A 23 25.49 1.48 -7.17
CA LEU A 23 25.97 2.21 -6.00
C LEU A 23 24.81 2.72 -5.14
N VAL A 24 23.69 3.06 -5.79
CA VAL A 24 22.46 3.45 -5.10
C VAL A 24 21.86 2.24 -4.40
N GLN A 25 21.80 1.09 -5.06
CA GLN A 25 21.32 -0.17 -4.46
C GLN A 25 22.14 -0.54 -3.22
N GLN A 26 23.47 -0.49 -3.33
CA GLN A 26 24.35 -0.77 -2.20
C GLN A 26 24.13 0.23 -1.05
N LYS A 27 23.87 1.50 -1.35
CA LYS A 27 23.51 2.49 -0.33
C LYS A 27 22.20 2.12 0.38
N TYR A 28 21.16 1.72 -0.35
CA TYR A 28 19.91 1.25 0.26
C TYR A 28 20.13 0.01 1.12
N LEU A 29 20.98 -0.94 0.69
CA LEU A 29 21.28 -2.15 1.46
C LEU A 29 22.08 -1.87 2.74
N ASN A 30 22.92 -0.83 2.73
CA ASN A 30 23.76 -0.46 3.87
C ASN A 30 23.06 0.49 4.86
N GLU A 31 21.95 1.13 4.46
CA GLU A 31 21.24 2.15 5.23
C GLU A 31 19.82 1.66 5.59
N PRO A 32 19.59 1.16 6.83
CA PRO A 32 18.31 0.57 7.23
C PRO A 32 17.10 1.49 7.05
N ASP A 33 17.27 2.80 7.29
CA ASP A 33 16.18 3.77 7.14
C ASP A 33 15.79 3.99 5.67
N MET A 34 16.78 3.97 4.76
CA MET A 34 16.52 4.05 3.33
C MET A 34 15.79 2.81 2.83
N LEU A 35 16.20 1.63 3.30
CA LEU A 35 15.55 0.37 2.98
C LEU A 35 14.11 0.32 3.53
N ARG A 36 13.90 0.79 4.77
CA ARG A 36 12.57 0.91 5.37
C ARG A 36 11.69 1.85 4.56
N PHE A 37 12.23 2.99 4.13
CA PHE A 37 11.52 3.93 3.28
C PHE A 37 11.12 3.31 1.93
N LEU A 38 12.04 2.57 1.30
CA LEU A 38 11.78 1.86 0.05
C LEU A 38 10.67 0.82 0.21
N ARG A 39 10.75 -0.01 1.26
CA ARG A 39 9.72 -0.99 1.63
C ARG A 39 8.36 -0.32 1.80
N GLY A 40 8.30 0.78 2.57
CA GLY A 40 7.06 1.55 2.74
C GLY A 40 6.49 2.11 1.44
N THR A 41 7.36 2.55 0.52
CA THR A 41 6.93 3.03 -0.80
C THR A 41 6.28 1.93 -1.63
N TYR A 42 6.87 0.72 -1.64
CA TYR A 42 6.28 -0.42 -2.35
C TYR A 42 5.00 -0.92 -1.68
N SER A 43 4.96 -0.98 -0.34
CA SER A 43 3.73 -1.32 0.40
C SER A 43 2.58 -0.40 0.02
N GLU A 44 2.80 0.91 0.05
CA GLU A 44 1.79 1.91 -0.30
C GLU A 44 1.31 1.76 -1.75
N ALA A 45 2.24 1.51 -2.69
CA ALA A 45 1.90 1.25 -4.08
C ALA A 45 1.06 -0.03 -4.25
N CYS A 46 1.41 -1.10 -3.54
CA CYS A 46 0.65 -2.35 -3.48
C CYS A 46 -0.77 -2.10 -2.95
N THR A 47 -0.91 -1.36 -1.84
CA THR A 47 -2.20 -1.06 -1.22
C THR A 47 -3.11 -0.28 -2.17
N ARG A 48 -2.57 0.74 -2.85
CA ARG A 48 -3.29 1.51 -3.87
C ARG A 48 -3.70 0.65 -5.06
N GLY A 49 -2.83 -0.25 -5.50
CA GLY A 49 -3.14 -1.23 -6.53
C GLY A 49 -4.33 -2.11 -6.16
N LEU A 50 -4.37 -2.64 -4.93
CA LEU A 50 -5.49 -3.44 -4.43
C LEU A 50 -6.80 -2.64 -4.38
N VAL A 51 -6.75 -1.41 -3.88
CA VAL A 51 -7.94 -0.53 -3.82
C VAL A 51 -8.44 -0.19 -5.22
N LYS A 52 -7.53 0.12 -6.15
CA LYS A 52 -7.89 0.36 -7.56
C LYS A 52 -8.55 -0.89 -8.18
N ASN A 53 -7.98 -2.07 -7.98
CA ASN A 53 -8.55 -3.32 -8.49
C ASN A 53 -9.92 -3.62 -7.90
N ALA A 54 -10.13 -3.33 -6.61
CA ALA A 54 -11.43 -3.44 -5.97
C ALA A 54 -12.45 -2.47 -6.60
N ALA A 55 -12.06 -1.21 -6.85
CA ALA A 55 -12.91 -0.24 -7.55
C ALA A 55 -13.23 -0.68 -8.99
N ASP A 56 -12.25 -1.23 -9.71
CA ASP A 56 -12.45 -1.80 -11.05
C ASP A 56 -13.46 -2.97 -11.04
N ASN A 57 -13.41 -3.84 -10.03
CA ASN A 57 -14.37 -4.93 -9.87
C ASN A 57 -15.80 -4.44 -9.58
N ILE A 58 -15.94 -3.35 -8.80
CA ILE A 58 -17.26 -2.70 -8.56
C ILE A 58 -17.76 -2.06 -9.84
N ARG A 59 -16.89 -1.41 -10.61
CA ARG A 59 -17.24 -0.79 -11.90
C ARG A 59 -17.76 -1.81 -12.90
N LEU A 60 -17.11 -2.96 -13.01
CA LEU A 60 -17.48 -4.02 -13.94
C LEU A 60 -18.69 -4.84 -13.49
N ASP A 61 -18.87 -5.00 -12.17
CA ASP A 61 -19.97 -5.71 -11.50
C ASP A 61 -20.63 -6.83 -12.31
N ALA A 62 -19.84 -7.83 -12.71
CA ALA A 62 -20.33 -8.96 -13.49
C ALA A 62 -21.43 -9.78 -12.77
N LYS A 63 -21.62 -9.55 -11.47
CA LYS A 63 -22.56 -10.27 -10.60
C LYS A 63 -23.80 -9.46 -10.21
N GLY A 64 -23.95 -8.23 -10.68
CA GLY A 64 -25.12 -7.38 -10.38
C GLY A 64 -25.29 -7.05 -8.90
N ARG A 65 -24.21 -6.99 -8.12
CA ARG A 65 -24.24 -6.82 -6.65
C ARG A 65 -24.25 -5.37 -6.20
N TYR A 66 -23.93 -4.43 -7.08
CA TYR A 66 -23.75 -3.01 -6.72
C TYR A 66 -24.79 -2.13 -7.41
N THR A 67 -25.15 -1.02 -6.78
CA THR A 67 -26.07 -0.03 -7.36
C THR A 67 -25.39 0.77 -8.47
N ASP A 68 -26.18 1.39 -9.36
CA ASP A 68 -25.63 2.21 -10.45
C ASP A 68 -24.83 3.42 -9.94
N GLU A 69 -25.24 3.99 -8.80
CA GLU A 69 -24.50 5.05 -8.12
C GLU A 69 -23.12 4.58 -7.66
N GLN A 70 -23.04 3.37 -7.07
CA GLN A 70 -21.77 2.77 -6.65
C GLN A 70 -20.87 2.47 -7.86
N LYS A 71 -21.43 1.95 -8.96
CA LYS A 71 -20.69 1.71 -10.21
C LYS A 71 -20.15 3.01 -10.80
N LYS A 72 -20.96 4.08 -10.80
CA LYS A 72 -20.58 5.40 -11.31
C LYS A 72 -19.47 6.03 -10.45
N ALA A 73 -19.57 5.94 -9.12
CA ALA A 73 -18.52 6.40 -8.22
C ALA A 73 -17.21 5.62 -8.42
N ALA A 74 -17.28 4.29 -8.54
CA ALA A 74 -16.12 3.45 -8.83
C ALA A 74 -15.48 3.78 -10.18
N LYS A 75 -16.29 4.00 -11.22
CA LYS A 75 -15.83 4.46 -12.54
C LYS A 75 -15.04 5.76 -12.44
N LEU A 76 -15.58 6.77 -11.74
CA LEU A 76 -14.90 8.05 -11.55
C LEU A 76 -13.56 7.89 -10.83
N LEU A 77 -13.50 7.06 -9.79
CA LEU A 77 -12.28 6.80 -9.04
C LEU A 77 -11.17 6.16 -9.90
N VAL A 78 -11.54 5.21 -10.76
CA VAL A 78 -10.61 4.52 -11.67
C VAL A 78 -10.16 5.45 -12.79
N GLU A 79 -11.09 6.06 -13.53
CA GLU A 79 -10.78 6.84 -14.74
C GLU A 79 -10.02 8.14 -14.44
N SER A 80 -10.28 8.77 -13.28
CA SER A 80 -9.56 9.97 -12.85
C SER A 80 -8.19 9.68 -12.20
N ASN A 81 -7.86 8.40 -12.06
CA ASN A 81 -6.69 7.91 -11.33
C ASN A 81 -6.63 8.43 -9.87
N ARG A 82 -7.79 8.68 -9.25
CA ARG A 82 -7.88 9.34 -7.94
C ARG A 82 -7.22 8.54 -6.83
N VAL A 83 -7.28 7.21 -6.89
CA VAL A 83 -6.62 6.30 -5.93
C VAL A 83 -5.12 6.58 -5.80
N TRP A 84 -4.45 6.98 -6.88
CA TRP A 84 -3.02 7.31 -6.85
C TRP A 84 -2.71 8.75 -6.41
N LYS A 85 -3.73 9.62 -6.37
CA LYS A 85 -3.60 11.04 -6.00
C LYS A 85 -4.02 11.32 -4.56
N MET A 86 -4.73 10.40 -3.91
CA MET A 86 -5.18 10.56 -2.52
C MET A 86 -4.03 10.32 -1.56
N THR A 87 -4.00 11.03 -0.44
CA THR A 87 -3.12 10.73 0.69
C THR A 87 -3.58 9.47 1.42
N SER A 88 -2.71 8.84 2.20
CA SER A 88 -3.07 7.68 3.03
C SER A 88 -4.18 8.02 4.02
N PHE A 89 -4.25 9.27 4.51
CA PHE A 89 -5.35 9.77 5.35
C PHE A 89 -6.69 9.81 4.60
N GLU A 90 -6.72 10.36 3.38
CA GLU A 90 -7.93 10.37 2.55
C GLU A 90 -8.39 8.94 2.22
N MET A 91 -7.45 8.05 1.92
CA MET A 91 -7.72 6.64 1.65
C MET A 91 -8.32 5.95 2.88
N GLU A 92 -7.73 6.17 4.05
CA GLU A 92 -8.23 5.62 5.30
C GLU A 92 -9.62 6.17 5.65
N ALA A 93 -9.88 7.46 5.43
CA ALA A 93 -11.19 8.06 5.67
C ALA A 93 -12.28 7.48 4.73
N LEU A 94 -11.93 7.19 3.48
CA LEU A 94 -12.89 6.71 2.47
C LEU A 94 -13.12 5.20 2.52
N TYR A 95 -12.05 4.42 2.76
CA TYR A 95 -12.09 2.96 2.67
C TYR A 95 -11.98 2.28 4.05
N GLY A 96 -11.64 3.03 5.10
CA GLY A 96 -11.60 2.57 6.48
C GLY A 96 -10.78 1.30 6.67
N ALA A 97 -11.41 0.31 7.28
CA ALA A 97 -10.82 -1.01 7.52
C ALA A 97 -10.38 -1.72 6.23
N GLY A 98 -10.99 -1.43 5.08
CA GLY A 98 -10.58 -2.02 3.80
C GLY A 98 -9.20 -1.56 3.35
N TYR A 99 -8.91 -0.28 3.48
CA TYR A 99 -7.57 0.26 3.22
C TYR A 99 -6.55 -0.23 4.24
N LEU A 100 -6.92 -0.23 5.53
CA LEU A 100 -6.05 -0.70 6.60
C LEU A 100 -5.67 -2.18 6.43
N ASN A 101 -6.62 -3.03 6.03
CA ASN A 101 -6.35 -4.44 5.72
C ASN A 101 -5.42 -4.59 4.52
N ALA A 102 -5.65 -3.82 3.45
CA ALA A 102 -4.77 -3.83 2.29
C ALA A 102 -3.36 -3.33 2.62
N ALA A 103 -3.23 -2.35 3.53
CA ALA A 103 -1.94 -1.85 4.03
C ALA A 103 -1.20 -2.93 4.82
N ASN A 104 -1.86 -3.54 5.82
CA ASN A 104 -1.27 -4.62 6.62
C ASN A 104 -0.87 -5.84 5.78
N TYR A 105 -1.67 -6.19 4.77
CA TYR A 105 -1.34 -7.25 3.83
C TYR A 105 -0.09 -6.91 3.00
N CYS A 106 -0.08 -5.73 2.36
CA CYS A 106 1.04 -5.32 1.53
C CYS A 106 2.35 -5.17 2.34
N ASP A 107 2.27 -4.68 3.57
CA ASP A 107 3.42 -4.65 4.48
C ASP A 107 3.97 -6.04 4.80
N CYS A 108 3.10 -7.04 4.95
CA CYS A 108 3.52 -8.43 5.13
C CYS A 108 4.17 -8.98 3.86
N ILE A 109 3.53 -8.82 2.70
CA ILE A 109 4.06 -9.26 1.40
C ILE A 109 5.43 -8.64 1.12
N MET A 110 5.61 -7.34 1.40
CA MET A 110 6.91 -6.70 1.19
C MET A 110 7.99 -7.30 2.11
N LYS A 111 7.66 -7.74 3.33
CA LYS A 111 8.61 -8.41 4.24
C LYS A 111 9.08 -9.77 3.75
N GLU A 112 8.27 -10.46 2.95
CA GLU A 112 8.65 -11.73 2.32
C GLU A 112 9.67 -11.55 1.19
N VAL A 113 9.81 -10.34 0.65
CA VAL A 113 10.78 -10.03 -0.40
C VAL A 113 12.14 -9.72 0.22
N SER A 114 13.20 -10.34 -0.33
CA SER A 114 14.58 -10.08 0.10
C SER A 114 14.98 -8.63 -0.18
N ASP A 115 15.82 -8.05 0.67
CA ASP A 115 16.31 -6.68 0.46
C ASP A 115 17.05 -6.53 -0.87
N GLN A 116 17.81 -7.55 -1.27
CA GLN A 116 18.55 -7.57 -2.53
C GLN A 116 17.64 -7.53 -3.75
N ASP A 117 16.50 -8.22 -3.70
CA ASP A 117 15.54 -8.18 -4.80
C ASP A 117 14.76 -6.87 -4.80
N LEU A 118 14.42 -6.33 -3.62
CA LEU A 118 13.66 -5.10 -3.49
C LEU A 118 14.39 -3.86 -4.02
N VAL A 119 15.71 -3.76 -3.76
CA VAL A 119 16.54 -2.67 -4.29
C VAL A 119 16.80 -2.82 -5.78
N ASN A 120 16.51 -3.96 -6.40
CA ASN A 120 16.66 -4.15 -7.83
C ASN A 120 15.31 -3.94 -8.55
N PRO A 121 15.14 -2.86 -9.33
CA PRO A 121 13.84 -2.54 -9.95
C PRO A 121 13.35 -3.57 -10.97
N LYS A 122 14.23 -4.45 -11.47
CA LYS A 122 13.83 -5.55 -12.38
C LYS A 122 13.47 -6.83 -11.63
N LYS A 123 14.03 -7.04 -10.43
CA LYS A 123 13.81 -8.26 -9.64
C LYS A 123 12.73 -8.08 -8.58
N GLY A 124 12.55 -6.89 -8.03
CA GLY A 124 11.58 -6.65 -6.96
C GLY A 124 10.15 -6.99 -7.38
N LEU A 125 9.76 -6.62 -8.61
CA LEU A 125 8.43 -6.94 -9.14
C LEU A 125 8.26 -8.45 -9.36
N ASP A 126 9.25 -9.10 -9.97
CA ASP A 126 9.27 -10.54 -10.22
C ASP A 126 9.28 -11.35 -8.90
N ALA A 127 9.99 -10.88 -7.89
CA ALA A 127 10.02 -11.49 -6.57
C ALA A 127 8.64 -11.40 -5.88
N VAL A 128 7.95 -10.27 -6.00
CA VAL A 128 6.59 -10.09 -5.48
C VAL A 128 5.60 -11.03 -6.19
N GLU A 129 5.69 -11.15 -7.52
CA GLU A 129 4.83 -12.04 -8.31
C GLU A 129 5.07 -13.53 -7.99
N LYS A 130 6.28 -13.88 -7.56
CA LYS A 130 6.69 -15.24 -7.21
C LYS A 130 6.52 -15.59 -5.73
N ILE A 131 5.95 -14.70 -4.92
CA ILE A 131 5.65 -15.01 -3.51
C ILE A 131 4.73 -16.24 -3.48
N SER A 132 5.13 -17.22 -2.67
CA SER A 132 4.42 -18.49 -2.58
C SER A 132 2.97 -18.30 -2.11
N LYS A 133 2.03 -19.11 -2.63
CA LYS A 133 0.63 -19.10 -2.15
C LYS A 133 0.52 -19.25 -0.63
N PRO A 134 1.27 -20.14 0.05
CA PRO A 134 1.27 -20.22 1.51
C PRO A 134 1.63 -18.89 2.19
N ALA A 135 2.66 -18.19 1.70
CA ALA A 135 3.05 -16.89 2.24
C ALA A 135 1.96 -15.82 2.03
N GLN A 136 1.32 -15.82 0.85
CA GLN A 136 0.18 -14.94 0.58
C GLN A 136 -0.97 -15.19 1.57
N THR A 137 -1.35 -16.46 1.77
CA THR A 137 -2.42 -16.83 2.71
C THR A 137 -2.06 -16.48 4.16
N ALA A 138 -0.81 -16.67 4.57
CA ALA A 138 -0.34 -16.27 5.90
C ALA A 138 -0.44 -14.74 6.08
N CYS A 139 -0.03 -13.97 5.07
CA CYS A 139 -0.16 -12.52 5.08
C CYS A 139 -1.61 -12.05 5.09
N GLU A 140 -2.52 -12.72 4.39
CA GLU A 140 -3.96 -12.41 4.43
C GLU A 140 -4.53 -12.60 5.84
N GLN A 141 -4.21 -13.72 6.49
CA GLN A 141 -4.68 -14.01 7.85
C GLN A 141 -4.12 -12.99 8.86
N ASN A 142 -2.82 -12.71 8.79
CA ASN A 142 -2.17 -11.73 9.66
C ASN A 142 -2.74 -10.32 9.45
N ALA A 143 -2.99 -9.93 8.20
CA ALA A 143 -3.58 -8.64 7.88
C ALA A 143 -4.98 -8.48 8.48
N GLN A 144 -5.82 -9.53 8.40
CA GLN A 144 -7.15 -9.52 8.99
C GLN A 144 -7.10 -9.38 10.51
N GLU A 145 -6.24 -10.14 11.18
CA GLU A 145 -6.08 -10.10 12.63
C GLU A 145 -5.57 -8.73 13.10
N THR A 146 -4.51 -8.23 12.45
CA THR A 146 -3.91 -6.92 12.77
C THR A 146 -4.91 -5.78 12.56
N THR A 147 -5.62 -5.81 11.45
CA THR A 147 -6.66 -4.80 11.14
C THR A 147 -7.76 -4.82 12.18
N LYS A 148 -8.25 -6.01 12.55
CA LYS A 148 -9.29 -6.15 13.57
C LYS A 148 -8.84 -5.54 14.90
N ARG A 149 -7.61 -5.86 15.32
CA ARG A 149 -7.02 -5.31 16.55
C ARG A 149 -6.93 -3.78 16.51
N GLN A 150 -6.42 -3.21 15.42
CA GLN A 150 -6.31 -1.75 15.25
C GLN A 150 -7.68 -1.07 15.27
N MET A 151 -8.69 -1.67 14.65
CA MET A 151 -10.06 -1.16 14.66
C MET A 151 -10.68 -1.22 16.06
N ASP A 152 -10.44 -2.28 16.81
CA ASP A 152 -10.94 -2.44 18.19
C ASP A 152 -10.26 -1.47 19.16
N GLU A 153 -8.96 -1.24 19.01
CA GLU A 153 -8.22 -0.24 19.79
C GLU A 153 -8.72 1.19 19.52
N ARG A 154 -9.01 1.54 18.26
CA ARG A 154 -9.61 2.83 17.89
C ARG A 154 -10.99 3.04 18.50
N LYS A 155 -11.88 2.05 18.38
CA LYS A 155 -13.21 2.12 19.01
C LYS A 155 -13.14 2.30 20.53
N LYS A 156 -12.11 1.75 21.19
CA LYS A 156 -11.89 1.94 22.63
C LYS A 156 -11.38 3.35 22.94
N ALA A 157 -10.56 3.93 22.08
CA ALA A 157 -10.08 5.31 22.21
C ALA A 157 -11.23 6.31 22.01
N ASP A 158 -12.07 6.10 21.00
CA ASP A 158 -13.21 6.98 20.69
C ASP A 158 -14.29 6.98 21.78
N LYS A 159 -14.41 5.89 22.56
CA LYS A 159 -15.34 5.80 23.71
C LYS A 159 -14.81 6.46 24.98
N LYS A 160 -13.53 6.84 25.02
CA LYS A 160 -12.90 7.49 26.19
C LYS A 160 -12.80 9.01 26.05
N ASN A 161 -13.10 9.53 24.85
CA ASN A 161 -13.22 10.96 24.55
C ASN A 161 -14.70 11.36 24.49
#